data_AF-A0AAV2QRR6-F1
#
_entry.id   AF-A0AAV2QRR6-F1
#
_cell.length_a   1.000
_cell.length_b   1.000
_cell.length_c   1.000
_cell.angle_alpha   90.00
_cell.angle_beta   90.00
_cell.angle_gamma   90.00
#
_symmetry.space_group_name_H-M   'P 1'
#
loop_
_entity.id
_entity.type
_entity.pdbx_description
1 polymer ?
#
loop_
_entity_poly.entity_id
_entity_poly.type
_entity_poly.pdbx_seq_one_letter_code
_entity_poly.pdbx_strand_id
1 'polypeptide(L)'
;MYEQEWHYELSQKSSCTLYRSFKLNLELEKYLTLPNSSDKINICKFRYRNTKIPVVILGYRNRYQPYEERMCSMCNRNEIGDEYHYILQCPTFQSHRRKLLNNYYVRNPSMNKFSQLLQSENIKIQTKLAKLIKEIRKIFR
;
A
#
# COMPACT_ATOMS: atom_id res chain seq x y z
N MET A 1 1.09 -26.56 6.06
CA MET A 1 1.62 -25.60 5.07
C MET A 1 2.85 -24.98 5.70
N TYR A 2 4.04 -25.42 5.30
CA TYR A 2 5.29 -25.00 5.91
C TYR A 2 5.66 -23.59 5.42
N GLU A 3 6.09 -22.69 6.30
CA GLU A 3 6.38 -21.28 5.96
C GLU A 3 7.33 -21.13 4.77
N GLN A 4 8.24 -22.09 4.58
CA GLN A 4 9.16 -22.17 3.45
C GLN A 4 8.45 -22.30 2.10
N GLU A 5 7.42 -23.14 2.03
CA GLU A 5 6.60 -23.34 0.82
C GLU A 5 5.84 -22.05 0.47
N TRP A 6 5.32 -21.35 1.48
CA TRP A 6 4.66 -20.06 1.30
C TRP A 6 5.62 -18.98 0.77
N HIS A 7 6.83 -18.87 1.33
CA HIS A 7 7.85 -17.95 0.81
C HIS A 7 8.26 -18.29 -0.63
N TYR A 8 8.38 -19.59 -0.94
CA TYR A 8 8.68 -20.06 -2.29
C TYR A 8 7.58 -19.68 -3.28
N GLU A 9 6.30 -19.95 -2.97
CA GLU A 9 5.20 -19.55 -3.85
C GLU A 9 5.13 -18.03 -4.06
N LEU A 10 5.39 -17.26 -3.00
CA LEU A 10 5.41 -15.81 -3.09
C LEU A 10 6.53 -15.30 -3.98
N SER A 11 7.73 -15.89 -3.94
CA SER A 11 8.87 -15.44 -4.74
C SER A 11 8.60 -15.56 -6.24
N GLN A 12 7.83 -16.58 -6.65
CA GLN A 12 7.48 -16.82 -8.05
C GLN A 12 6.44 -15.84 -8.61
N LYS A 13 5.66 -15.16 -7.75
CA LYS A 13 4.56 -14.28 -8.17
C LYS A 13 5.01 -12.82 -8.24
N SER A 14 5.30 -12.30 -9.43
CA SER A 14 5.69 -10.89 -9.63
C SER A 14 4.63 -9.88 -9.14
N SER A 15 3.35 -10.28 -9.11
CA SER A 15 2.24 -9.47 -8.57
C SER A 15 2.30 -9.25 -7.05
N CYS A 16 2.96 -10.14 -6.31
CA CYS A 16 3.06 -10.14 -4.85
C CYS A 16 4.23 -9.32 -4.29
N THR A 17 4.92 -8.53 -5.10
CA THR A 17 6.11 -7.77 -4.69
C THR A 17 5.88 -6.88 -3.46
N LEU A 18 4.76 -6.14 -3.43
CA LEU A 18 4.38 -5.36 -2.26
C LEU A 18 4.08 -6.26 -1.04
N TYR A 19 3.32 -7.33 -1.23
CA TYR A 19 2.96 -8.24 -0.14
C TYR A 19 4.21 -8.87 0.52
N ARG A 20 5.19 -9.27 -0.30
CA ARG A 20 6.48 -9.79 0.17
C ARG A 20 7.28 -8.75 0.98
N SER A 21 7.12 -7.46 0.70
CA SER A 21 7.93 -6.42 1.37
C SER A 21 7.52 -6.20 2.84
N PHE A 22 6.32 -6.62 3.24
CA PHE A 22 5.80 -6.39 4.58
C PHE A 22 5.20 -7.64 5.25
N LYS A 23 4.87 -8.71 4.54
CA LYS A 23 4.39 -9.94 5.19
C LYS A 23 5.54 -10.92 5.30
N LEU A 24 6.18 -10.93 6.47
CA LEU A 24 7.30 -11.82 6.77
C LEU A 24 6.86 -13.10 7.48
N ASN A 25 5.84 -13.02 8.34
CA ASN A 25 5.36 -14.13 9.15
C ASN A 25 3.88 -14.44 8.87
N LEU A 26 3.48 -15.71 8.96
CA LEU A 26 2.10 -16.18 8.82
C LEU A 26 1.29 -16.01 10.12
N GLU A 27 1.06 -14.76 10.51
CA GLU A 27 0.30 -14.40 11.71
C GLU A 27 -0.94 -13.54 11.44
N LEU A 28 -1.85 -13.47 12.41
CA LEU A 28 -3.02 -12.59 12.34
C LEU A 28 -2.57 -11.12 12.35
N GLU A 29 -2.83 -10.42 11.25
CA GLU A 29 -2.40 -9.04 11.12
C GLU A 29 -3.28 -8.08 11.92
N LYS A 30 -2.66 -7.13 12.61
CA LYS A 30 -3.36 -6.25 13.55
C LYS A 30 -4.51 -5.47 12.92
N TYR A 31 -4.38 -5.03 11.67
CA TYR A 31 -5.43 -4.25 11.02
C TYR A 31 -6.76 -5.03 10.89
N LEU A 32 -6.75 -6.36 10.92
CA LEU A 32 -7.96 -7.19 10.90
C LEU A 32 -8.74 -7.12 12.23
N THR A 33 -8.09 -6.66 13.30
CA THR A 33 -8.70 -6.46 14.62
C THR A 33 -9.32 -5.07 14.79
N LEU A 34 -9.29 -4.22 13.76
CA LEU A 34 -9.90 -2.88 13.83
C LEU A 34 -11.43 -2.97 14.05
N PRO A 35 -12.00 -2.08 14.89
CA PRO A 35 -13.43 -2.11 15.20
C PRO A 35 -14.29 -1.74 13.99
N ASN A 36 -13.80 -0.85 13.11
CA ASN A 36 -14.53 -0.42 11.92
C ASN A 36 -14.28 -1.38 10.74
N SER A 37 -15.31 -2.07 10.29
CA SER A 37 -15.26 -2.98 9.14
C SER A 37 -14.88 -2.30 7.83
N SER A 38 -15.27 -1.03 7.62
CA SER A 38 -14.85 -0.28 6.43
C SER A 38 -13.33 -0.08 6.40
N ASP A 39 -12.73 0.22 7.55
CA ASP A 39 -11.29 0.45 7.67
C ASP A 39 -10.50 -0.84 7.37
N LYS A 40 -10.97 -1.98 7.89
CA LYS A 40 -10.44 -3.32 7.58
C LYS A 40 -10.45 -3.58 6.08
N ILE A 41 -11.60 -3.40 5.44
CA ILE A 41 -11.78 -3.64 4.00
C ILE A 41 -10.88 -2.70 3.19
N ASN A 42 -10.74 -1.44 3.61
CA ASN A 42 -9.90 -0.47 2.91
C ASN A 42 -8.43 -0.91 2.91
N ILE A 43 -7.91 -1.31 4.08
CA ILE A 43 -6.53 -1.80 4.20
C ILE A 43 -6.34 -3.12 3.45
N CYS A 44 -7.28 -4.09 3.58
CA CYS A 44 -7.25 -5.34 2.83
C CYS A 44 -7.11 -5.06 1.33
N LYS A 45 -8.03 -4.27 0.77
CA LYS A 45 -8.06 -3.99 -0.66
C LYS A 45 -6.77 -3.34 -1.14
N PHE A 46 -6.21 -2.44 -0.35
CA PHE A 46 -4.96 -1.79 -0.67
C PHE A 46 -3.78 -2.78 -0.67
N ARG A 47 -3.63 -3.58 0.38
CA ARG A 47 -2.54 -4.57 0.52
C ARG A 47 -2.55 -5.65 -0.56
N TYR A 48 -3.72 -6.08 -0.98
CA TYR A 48 -3.89 -7.11 -2.00
C TYR A 48 -4.03 -6.55 -3.42
N ARG A 49 -3.62 -5.29 -3.65
CA ARG A 49 -3.66 -4.65 -4.97
C ARG A 49 -5.06 -4.67 -5.61
N ASN A 50 -6.11 -4.73 -4.78
CA ASN A 50 -7.50 -4.60 -5.18
C ASN A 50 -7.90 -3.11 -5.13
N THR A 51 -7.13 -2.30 -5.84
CA THR A 51 -7.36 -0.87 -6.03
C THR A 51 -7.07 -0.50 -7.47
N LYS A 52 -7.72 0.56 -7.94
CA LYS A 52 -7.67 1.03 -9.32
C LYS A 52 -6.50 2.00 -9.57
N ILE A 53 -5.41 1.85 -8.84
CA ILE A 53 -4.22 2.67 -9.03
C ILE A 53 -3.47 2.27 -10.31
N PRO A 54 -2.67 3.17 -10.93
CA PRO A 54 -2.01 2.94 -12.21
C PRO A 54 -1.21 1.64 -12.27
N VAL A 55 -0.41 1.32 -11.24
CA VAL A 55 0.42 0.12 -11.21
C VAL A 55 -0.38 -1.18 -11.34
N VAL A 56 -1.64 -1.17 -10.87
CA VAL A 56 -2.57 -2.31 -10.93
C VAL A 56 -3.29 -2.31 -12.27
N ILE A 57 -3.99 -1.21 -12.61
CA ILE A 57 -4.81 -1.13 -13.83
C ILE A 57 -3.96 -1.34 -15.07
N LEU A 58 -2.83 -0.65 -15.20
CA LEU A 58 -1.98 -0.74 -16.38
C LEU A 58 -1.36 -2.13 -16.50
N GLY A 59 -1.03 -2.77 -15.38
CA GLY A 59 -0.56 -4.16 -15.37
C GLY A 59 -1.60 -5.16 -15.87
N TYR A 60 -2.89 -4.92 -15.65
CA TYR A 60 -3.96 -5.77 -16.18
C TYR A 60 -4.34 -5.41 -17.62
N ARG A 61 -4.46 -4.11 -17.94
CA ARG A 61 -4.90 -3.62 -19.26
C ARG A 61 -3.86 -3.82 -20.34
N ASN A 62 -2.58 -3.64 -20.00
CA ASN A 62 -1.48 -3.79 -20.94
C ASN A 62 -0.37 -4.62 -20.29
N ARG A 63 -0.42 -5.94 -20.50
CA ARG A 63 0.57 -6.88 -19.94
C ARG A 63 2.01 -6.58 -20.39
N TYR A 64 2.18 -5.87 -21.50
CA TYR A 64 3.48 -5.51 -22.04
C TYR A 64 4.02 -4.19 -21.48
N GLN A 65 3.19 -3.40 -20.77
CA GLN A 65 3.67 -2.16 -20.16
C GLN A 65 4.58 -2.47 -18.96
N PRO A 66 5.87 -2.08 -19.00
CA PRO A 66 6.82 -2.24 -17.91
C PRO A 66 6.30 -1.60 -16.62
N TYR A 67 6.78 -2.07 -15.46
CA TYR A 67 6.35 -1.56 -14.16
C TYR A 67 6.74 -0.08 -13.98
N GLU A 68 7.92 0.26 -14.49
CA GLU A 68 8.58 1.57 -14.44
C GLU A 68 7.81 2.64 -15.21
N GLU A 69 7.01 2.23 -16.20
CA GLU A 69 6.19 3.13 -17.03
C GLU A 69 4.77 3.33 -16.46
N ARG A 70 4.43 2.71 -15.32
CA ARG A 70 3.09 2.80 -14.73
C ARG A 70 2.98 4.03 -13.85
N MET A 71 3.05 5.19 -14.50
CA MET A 71 3.21 6.49 -13.85
C MET A 71 1.97 6.92 -13.04
N CYS A 72 2.21 7.74 -12.01
CA CYS A 72 1.17 8.41 -11.28
C CYS A 72 0.46 9.44 -12.17
N SER A 73 -0.85 9.29 -12.35
CA SER A 73 -1.67 10.23 -13.13
C SER A 73 -2.14 11.46 -12.34
N MET A 74 -1.85 11.51 -11.03
CA MET A 74 -2.39 12.51 -10.11
C MET A 74 -1.40 13.60 -9.75
N CYS A 75 -0.12 13.43 -10.06
CA CYS A 75 0.93 14.41 -9.75
C CYS A 75 1.97 14.50 -10.87
N ASN A 76 2.61 15.66 -10.98
CA ASN A 76 3.57 15.94 -12.06
C ASN A 76 5.01 15.54 -11.71
N ARG A 77 5.20 14.54 -10.85
CA ARG A 77 6.54 14.10 -10.41
C ARG A 77 7.21 13.11 -11.35
N ASN A 78 6.49 12.60 -12.35
CA ASN A 78 6.96 11.50 -13.18
C ASN A 78 7.52 10.35 -12.32
N GLU A 79 6.78 9.99 -11.27
CA GLU A 79 7.07 8.85 -10.40
C GLU A 79 6.06 7.72 -10.68
N ILE A 80 6.45 6.48 -10.38
CA ILE A 80 5.58 5.30 -10.51
C ILE A 80 4.35 5.47 -9.60
N GLY A 81 3.16 5.22 -10.14
CA GLY A 81 1.88 5.33 -9.45
C GLY A 81 1.54 4.06 -8.65
N ASP A 82 2.37 3.74 -7.67
CA ASP A 82 2.22 2.58 -6.79
C ASP A 82 1.74 2.92 -5.37
N GLU A 83 1.53 1.89 -4.57
CA GLU A 83 1.06 2.00 -3.20
C GLU A 83 1.99 2.85 -2.32
N TYR A 84 3.30 2.70 -2.49
CA TYR A 84 4.30 3.46 -1.75
C TYR A 84 4.22 4.95 -2.09
N HIS A 85 4.19 5.28 -3.39
CA HIS A 85 4.08 6.65 -3.86
C HIS A 85 2.83 7.32 -3.29
N TYR A 86 1.65 6.70 -3.41
CA TYR A 86 0.41 7.32 -2.92
C TYR A 86 0.39 7.54 -1.41
N ILE A 87 0.94 6.60 -0.63
CA ILE A 87 0.94 6.72 0.84
C ILE A 87 1.99 7.69 1.35
N LEU A 88 3.21 7.70 0.78
CA LEU A 88 4.37 8.38 1.37
C LEU A 88 5.00 9.50 0.52
N GLN A 89 4.76 9.58 -0.79
CA GLN A 89 5.43 10.57 -1.66
C GLN A 89 4.50 11.54 -2.39
N CYS A 90 3.41 11.05 -3.00
CA CYS A 90 2.50 11.78 -3.87
C CYS A 90 2.06 13.16 -3.29
N PRO A 91 2.38 14.29 -3.96
CA PRO A 91 2.00 15.63 -3.51
C PRO A 91 0.49 15.82 -3.31
N THR A 92 -0.32 15.18 -4.15
CA THR A 92 -1.79 15.25 -4.13
C THR A 92 -2.37 14.88 -2.76
N PHE A 93 -1.69 13.97 -2.04
CA PHE A 93 -2.12 13.50 -0.72
C PHE A 93 -1.28 14.09 0.43
N GLN A 94 -0.44 15.10 0.18
CA GLN A 94 0.47 15.65 1.20
C GLN A 94 -0.26 16.20 2.43
N SER A 95 -1.36 16.92 2.23
CA SER A 95 -2.18 17.47 3.33
C SER A 95 -2.79 16.37 4.19
N HIS A 96 -3.40 15.36 3.56
CA HIS A 96 -3.94 14.18 4.22
C HIS A 96 -2.86 13.41 4.98
N ARG A 97 -1.70 13.21 4.36
CA ARG A 97 -0.55 12.52 4.95
C ARG A 97 -0.03 13.23 6.19
N ARG A 98 0.15 14.56 6.15
CA ARG A 98 0.59 15.36 7.31
C ARG A 98 -0.42 15.33 8.47
N LYS A 99 -1.72 15.22 8.16
CA LYS A 99 -2.78 15.15 9.17
C LYS A 99 -2.90 13.76 9.81
N LEU A 100 -2.68 12.70 9.03
CA LEU A 100 -2.98 11.32 9.42
C LEU A 100 -1.75 10.52 9.83
N LEU A 101 -0.58 10.78 9.26
CA LEU A 101 0.64 10.04 9.56
C LEU A 101 1.53 10.83 10.52
N ASN A 102 2.28 10.11 11.34
CA ASN A 102 3.34 10.70 12.17
C ASN A 102 4.46 11.23 11.27
N ASN A 103 5.03 12.39 11.62
CA ASN A 103 6.20 12.99 10.97
C ASN A 103 7.35 12.01 10.76
N TYR A 104 7.51 10.99 11.61
CA TYR A 104 8.48 9.90 11.42
C TYR A 104 8.38 9.26 10.02
N TYR A 105 7.16 8.96 9.55
CA TYR A 105 6.91 8.33 8.25
C TYR A 105 7.00 9.33 7.09
N VAL A 106 6.66 10.59 7.36
CA VAL A 106 6.57 11.64 6.33
C VAL A 106 7.95 12.22 5.99
N ARG A 107 8.78 12.44 7.01
CA ARG A 107 10.15 12.96 6.83
C ARG A 107 11.03 11.84 6.29
N ASN A 108 11.65 12.04 5.14
CA ASN A 108 12.54 11.09 4.47
C ASN A 108 11.86 9.71 4.34
N PRO A 109 10.85 9.58 3.46
CA PRO A 109 10.13 8.33 3.26
C PRO A 109 11.08 7.26 2.71
N SER A 110 10.87 6.02 3.16
CA SER A 110 11.64 4.85 2.71
C SER A 110 10.77 3.61 2.71
N MET A 111 11.18 2.59 1.95
CA MET A 111 10.47 1.30 1.94
C MET A 111 10.41 0.67 3.33
N ASN A 112 11.45 0.80 4.15
CA ASN A 112 11.45 0.30 5.53
C ASN A 112 10.36 0.96 6.38
N LYS A 113 10.22 2.29 6.29
CA LYS A 113 9.17 3.04 7.01
C LYS A 113 7.78 2.67 6.50
N PHE A 114 7.65 2.40 5.21
CA PHE A 114 6.40 1.95 4.62
C PHE A 114 6.00 0.56 5.12
N SER A 115 6.92 -0.40 5.14
CA SER A 115 6.68 -1.73 5.71
C SER A 115 6.31 -1.65 7.19
N GLN A 116 7.03 -0.85 7.99
CA GLN A 116 6.69 -0.59 9.40
C GLN A 116 5.29 0.00 9.58
N LEU A 117 4.87 0.90 8.68
CA LEU A 117 3.53 1.50 8.71
C LEU A 117 2.45 0.45 8.45
N LEU A 118 2.65 -0.41 7.46
CA LEU A 118 1.71 -1.49 7.13
C LEU A 118 1.63 -2.55 8.25
N GLN A 119 2.77 -2.90 8.84
CA GLN A 119 2.89 -3.89 9.92
C GLN A 119 2.53 -3.35 11.32
N SER A 120 2.20 -2.06 11.46
CA SER A 120 2.02 -1.45 12.77
C SER A 120 0.97 -2.17 13.63
N GLU A 121 1.35 -2.55 14.85
CA GLU A 121 0.42 -3.13 15.83
C GLU A 121 -0.42 -2.09 16.57
N ASN A 122 -0.17 -0.81 16.29
CA ASN A 122 -0.90 0.27 16.93
C ASN A 122 -2.22 0.54 16.20
N ILE A 123 -3.33 0.25 16.89
CA ILE A 123 -4.70 0.47 16.38
C ILE A 123 -4.89 1.90 15.87
N LYS A 124 -4.39 2.91 16.59
CA LYS A 124 -4.55 4.32 16.17
C LYS A 124 -3.81 4.60 14.86
N ILE A 125 -2.62 4.02 14.66
CA ILE A 125 -1.86 4.16 13.41
C ILE A 125 -2.62 3.48 12.27
N GLN A 126 -3.08 2.25 12.47
CA GLN A 126 -3.84 1.49 11.47
C GLN A 126 -5.15 2.19 11.10
N THR A 127 -5.89 2.74 12.06
CA THR A 127 -7.11 3.53 11.77
C THR A 127 -6.80 4.78 10.94
N LYS A 128 -5.71 5.49 11.23
CA LYS A 128 -5.33 6.68 10.45
C LYS A 128 -4.86 6.30 9.04
N LEU A 129 -4.12 5.19 8.90
CA LEU A 129 -3.75 4.63 7.62
C LEU A 129 -4.98 4.25 6.78
N ALA A 130 -5.97 3.57 7.37
CA ALA A 130 -7.21 3.22 6.69
C ALA A 130 -7.95 4.45 6.15
N LYS A 131 -7.99 5.55 6.94
CA LYS A 131 -8.57 6.82 6.51
C LYS A 131 -7.82 7.42 5.32
N LEU A 132 -6.48 7.40 5.34
CA LEU A 132 -5.68 7.88 4.22
C LEU A 132 -5.94 7.06 2.95
N ILE A 133 -5.94 5.73 3.06
CA ILE A 133 -6.26 4.81 1.96
C ILE A 133 -7.65 5.08 1.40
N LYS A 134 -8.63 5.37 2.27
CA LYS A 134 -9.99 5.71 1.85
C LYS A 134 -10.00 6.97 0.98
N GLU A 135 -9.26 8.01 1.35
CA GLU A 135 -9.15 9.23 0.54
C GLU A 135 -8.47 8.97 -0.80
N ILE A 136 -7.39 8.18 -0.83
CA ILE A 136 -6.74 7.76 -2.08
C ILE A 136 -7.74 7.02 -2.99
N ARG A 137 -8.46 6.04 -2.44
CA ARG A 137 -9.41 5.23 -3.20
C ARG A 137 -10.61 6.01 -3.73
N LYS A 138 -10.99 7.14 -3.12
CA LYS A 138 -12.07 8.00 -3.64
C LYS A 138 -11.72 8.60 -5.00
N ILE A 139 -10.44 8.89 -5.24
CA ILE A 139 -9.95 9.45 -6.49
C ILE A 139 -9.98 8.41 -7.61
N PHE A 140 -9.57 7.18 -7.31
CA PHE A 140 -9.51 6.09 -8.29
C PHE A 140 -10.80 5.25 -8.33
N ARG A 141 -11.97 5.85 -8.12
CA ARG A 141 -13.24 5.10 -8.03
C ARG A 141 -13.67 4.46 -9.35
#